data_AF-A0AAV0T295-F1
#
_entry.id   AF-A0AAV0T295-F1
#
_cell.length_a   1.000
_cell.length_b   1.000
_cell.length_c   1.000
_cell.angle_alpha   90.00
_cell.angle_beta   90.00
_cell.angle_gamma   90.00
#
_symmetry.space_group_name_H-M   'P 1'
#
loop_
_entity.id
_entity.type
_entity.pdbx_description
1 polymer ?
#
loop_
_entity_poly.entity_id
_entity_poly.type
_entity_poly.pdbx_seq_one_letter_code
_entity_poly.pdbx_strand_id
1 'polypeptide(L)'
;MTHRANVLALYKHILALHRRQLKPHMRVLGDQYVRDEFKRHKSADPKFVPLFLREWEQYAAVMDQKKDCYGQELSVADQQLLDNEQKMKLRALQDAAKKVGETIA
;
A
#
# COMPACT_ATOMS: atom_id res chain seq x y z
N MET A 1 27.52 3.04 7.67
CA MET A 1 27.16 1.60 7.76
C MET A 1 25.76 1.33 8.34
N THR A 2 25.11 2.30 8.98
CA THR A 2 23.77 2.22 9.60
C THR A 2 22.58 2.15 8.62
N HIS A 3 22.73 2.67 7.40
CA HIS A 3 21.61 2.77 6.45
C HIS A 3 21.07 1.41 5.97
N ARG A 4 21.95 0.46 5.60
CA ARG A 4 21.50 -0.83 5.03
C ARG A 4 20.77 -1.70 6.05
N ALA A 5 21.23 -1.71 7.31
CA ALA A 5 20.60 -2.46 8.38
C ALA A 5 19.17 -1.94 8.65
N ASN A 6 19.00 -0.62 8.70
CA ASN A 6 17.70 0.02 8.92
C ASN A 6 16.72 -0.29 7.78
N VAL A 7 17.16 -0.22 6.52
CA VAL A 7 16.31 -0.58 5.36
C VAL A 7 15.86 -2.04 5.42
N LEU A 8 16.76 -2.96 5.77
CA LEU A 8 16.42 -4.38 5.92
C LEU A 8 15.50 -4.64 7.11
N ALA A 9 15.65 -3.87 8.20
CA ALA A 9 14.76 -3.95 9.35
C ALA A 9 13.34 -3.51 8.98
N LEU A 10 13.19 -2.36 8.30
CA LEU A 10 11.92 -1.85 7.80
C LEU A 10 11.24 -2.86 6.86
N TYR A 11 11.99 -3.39 5.89
CA TYR A 11 11.50 -4.40 4.96
C TYR A 11 10.96 -5.65 5.68
N LYS A 12 11.70 -6.20 6.65
CA LYS A 12 11.26 -7.35 7.44
C LYS A 12 10.05 -7.03 8.30
N HIS A 13 10.00 -5.82 8.86
CA HIS A 13 8.90 -5.36 9.69
C HIS A 13 7.60 -5.27 8.88
N ILE A 14 7.62 -4.67 7.70
CA ILE A 14 6.46 -4.59 6.79
C ILE A 14 5.95 -6.00 6.44
N LEU A 15 6.84 -6.93 6.06
CA LEU A 15 6.42 -8.30 5.75
C LEU A 15 5.85 -9.03 6.97
N ALA A 16 6.31 -8.72 8.18
CA ALA A 16 5.73 -9.26 9.41
C ALA A 16 4.33 -8.68 9.67
N LEU A 17 4.14 -7.39 9.43
CA LEU A 17 2.82 -6.75 9.51
C LEU A 17 1.85 -7.33 8.48
N HIS A 18 2.28 -7.53 7.22
CA HIS A 18 1.48 -8.21 6.21
C HIS A 18 0.98 -9.59 6.69
N ARG A 19 1.84 -10.38 7.33
CA ARG A 19 1.46 -11.69 7.86
C ARG A 19 0.41 -11.63 8.97
N ARG A 20 0.49 -10.60 9.82
CA ARG A 20 -0.38 -10.44 11.00
C ARG A 20 -1.70 -9.77 10.65
N GLN A 21 -1.63 -8.75 9.80
CA GLN A 21 -2.74 -7.85 9.55
C GLN A 21 -3.50 -8.21 8.27
N LEU A 22 -2.89 -8.75 7.21
CA LEU A 22 -3.57 -8.95 5.91
C LEU A 22 -4.15 -10.37 5.74
N LYS A 23 -5.31 -10.45 5.08
CA LYS A 23 -5.90 -11.73 4.62
C LYS A 23 -4.99 -12.43 3.59
N PRO A 24 -5.00 -13.77 3.48
CA PRO A 24 -4.07 -14.51 2.61
C PRO A 24 -4.01 -14.03 1.15
N HIS A 25 -5.15 -13.75 0.52
CA HIS A 25 -5.19 -13.27 -0.87
C HIS A 25 -4.58 -11.86 -1.03
N MET A 26 -4.77 -10.97 -0.05
CA MET A 26 -4.17 -9.63 -0.05
C MET A 26 -2.65 -9.70 0.11
N ARG A 27 -2.16 -10.67 0.90
CA ARG A 27 -0.72 -10.86 1.12
C ARG A 27 0.02 -11.26 -0.15
N VAL A 28 -0.59 -12.05 -1.04
CA VAL A 28 0.06 -12.46 -2.30
C VAL A 28 0.45 -11.24 -3.12
N LEU A 29 -0.49 -10.30 -3.28
CA LEU A 29 -0.23 -9.07 -4.01
C LEU A 29 0.67 -8.12 -3.23
N GLY A 30 0.40 -7.91 -1.94
CA GLY A 30 1.15 -7.00 -1.08
C GLY A 30 2.62 -7.39 -0.92
N ASP A 31 2.91 -8.64 -0.59
CA ASP A 31 4.29 -9.12 -0.40
C ASP A 31 5.10 -9.02 -1.68
N GLN A 32 4.48 -9.29 -2.84
CA GLN A 32 5.12 -9.15 -4.14
C GLN A 32 5.43 -7.68 -4.46
N TYR A 33 4.49 -6.77 -4.22
CA TYR A 33 4.68 -5.34 -4.40
C TYR A 33 5.84 -4.79 -3.54
N VAL A 34 5.87 -5.12 -2.24
CA VAL A 34 6.95 -4.68 -1.33
C VAL A 34 8.32 -5.18 -1.81
N ARG A 35 8.42 -6.44 -2.25
CA ARG A 35 9.68 -6.97 -2.82
C ARG A 35 10.14 -6.17 -4.01
N ASP A 36 9.24 -5.89 -4.94
CA ASP A 36 9.58 -5.21 -6.18
C ASP A 36 9.98 -3.76 -5.94
N GLU A 37 9.27 -3.05 -5.05
CA GLU A 37 9.59 -1.65 -4.72
C GLU A 37 10.94 -1.51 -4.01
N PHE A 38 11.25 -2.35 -3.01
CA PHE A 38 12.54 -2.33 -2.35
C PHE A 38 13.68 -2.76 -3.28
N LYS A 39 13.41 -3.68 -4.22
CA LYS A 39 14.39 -4.08 -5.25
C LYS A 39 14.67 -2.92 -6.22
N ARG A 40 13.63 -2.23 -6.69
CA ARG A 40 13.75 -1.04 -7.56
C ARG A 40 14.53 0.08 -6.87
N HIS A 41 14.30 0.30 -5.58
CA HIS A 41 14.97 1.35 -4.81
C HIS A 41 16.42 1.06 -4.43
N LYS A 42 16.90 -0.18 -4.63
CA LYS A 42 18.32 -0.52 -4.44
C LYS A 42 19.25 0.27 -5.38
N SER A 43 18.75 0.62 -6.57
CA SER A 43 19.50 1.33 -7.61
C SER A 43 18.89 2.70 -7.93
N ALA A 44 18.00 3.21 -7.07
CA ALA A 44 17.41 4.53 -7.25
C ALA A 44 18.43 5.65 -7.00
N ASP A 45 18.17 6.82 -7.60
CA ASP A 45 18.94 8.03 -7.33
C ASP A 45 18.88 8.34 -5.81
N PRO A 46 20.04 8.59 -5.15
CA PRO A 46 20.12 8.86 -3.72
C PRO A 46 19.16 9.94 -3.22
N LYS A 47 18.77 10.90 -4.07
CA LYS A 47 17.83 11.97 -3.67
C LYS A 47 16.41 11.46 -3.35
N PHE A 48 16.01 10.32 -3.90
CA PHE A 48 14.68 9.74 -3.67
C PHE A 48 14.61 8.79 -2.48
N VAL A 49 15.76 8.26 -2.03
CA VAL A 49 15.84 7.25 -0.96
C VAL A 49 15.27 7.76 0.38
N PRO A 50 15.56 9.01 0.83
CA PRO A 50 15.01 9.50 2.10
C PRO A 50 13.49 9.59 2.09
N LEU A 51 12.90 10.11 0.99
CA LEU A 51 11.46 10.20 0.84
C LEU A 51 10.84 8.80 0.81
N PHE A 52 11.42 7.89 0.02
CA PHE A 52 10.97 6.50 -0.01
C PHE A 52 10.91 5.89 1.39
N LEU A 53 11.99 5.97 2.18
CA LEU A 53 12.01 5.37 3.51
C LEU A 53 10.97 5.98 4.44
N ARG A 54 10.79 7.29 4.42
CA ARG A 54 9.77 7.98 5.22
C ARG A 54 8.36 7.47 4.92
N GLU A 55 8.01 7.38 3.63
CA GLU A 55 6.68 6.91 3.23
C GLU A 55 6.43 5.44 3.64
N TRP A 56 7.46 4.60 3.57
CA TRP A 56 7.36 3.20 3.99
C TRP A 56 7.32 3.01 5.52
N GLU A 57 7.99 3.89 6.28
CA GLU A 57 7.84 3.96 7.74
C GLU A 57 6.43 4.39 8.13
N GLN A 58 5.87 5.41 7.45
CA GLN A 58 4.50 5.85 7.68
C GLN A 58 3.49 4.77 7.32
N TYR A 59 3.68 4.06 6.20
CA TYR A 59 2.87 2.91 5.83
C TYR A 59 2.87 1.81 6.90
N ALA A 60 4.05 1.45 7.42
CA ALA A 60 4.17 0.46 8.47
C ALA A 60 3.44 0.91 9.76
N ALA A 61 3.59 2.17 10.15
CA ALA A 61 2.89 2.74 11.32
C ALA A 61 1.36 2.70 11.16
N VAL A 62 0.84 3.06 9.98
CA VAL A 62 -0.61 3.00 9.69
C VAL A 62 -1.12 1.56 9.73
N MET A 63 -0.36 0.60 9.17
CA MET A 63 -0.74 -0.80 9.18
C MET A 63 -0.72 -1.42 10.58
N ASP A 64 0.21 -1.00 11.45
CA ASP A 64 0.26 -1.48 12.83
C ASP A 64 -0.93 -0.97 13.66
N GLN A 65 -1.44 0.23 13.34
CA GLN A 65 -2.61 0.82 13.99
C GLN A 65 -3.95 0.24 13.50
N LYS A 66 -4.07 -0.12 12.21
CA LYS A 66 -5.34 -0.55 11.59
C LYS A 66 -5.47 -2.08 11.60
N LYS A 67 -6.35 -2.61 12.46
CA LYS A 67 -6.61 -4.06 12.55
C LYS A 67 -7.54 -4.62 11.48
N ASP A 68 -8.50 -3.85 10.95
CA ASP A 68 -9.55 -4.40 10.08
C ASP A 68 -10.05 -3.47 8.94
N CYS A 69 -9.58 -2.23 8.85
CA CYS A 69 -9.93 -1.35 7.73
C CYS A 69 -8.70 -1.05 6.87
N TYR A 70 -8.75 -1.42 5.58
CA TYR A 70 -7.72 -1.05 4.62
C TYR A 70 -8.25 0.04 3.70
N GLY A 71 -7.39 1.00 3.38
CA GLY A 71 -7.79 2.21 2.69
C GLY A 71 -8.40 3.26 3.63
N GLN A 72 -8.84 4.35 3.02
CA GLN A 72 -9.59 5.43 3.65
C GLN A 72 -10.62 5.90 2.63
N GLU A 73 -11.80 6.30 3.10
CA GLU A 73 -12.75 6.96 2.22
C GLU A 73 -12.15 8.27 1.69
N LEU A 74 -12.39 8.57 0.41
CA LEU A 74 -12.00 9.84 -0.18
C LEU A 74 -12.66 10.98 0.59
N SER A 75 -11.87 11.97 1.00
CA SER A 75 -12.42 13.17 1.62
C SER A 75 -13.32 13.92 0.64
N VAL A 76 -14.25 14.73 1.16
CA VAL A 76 -15.12 15.56 0.31
C VAL A 76 -14.30 16.47 -0.61
N ALA A 77 -13.16 16.99 -0.13
CA ALA A 77 -12.26 17.81 -0.93
C ALA A 77 -11.66 17.00 -2.10
N ASP A 78 -11.19 15.78 -1.85
CA ASP A 78 -10.60 14.93 -2.91
C ASP A 78 -11.66 14.52 -3.95
N GLN A 79 -12.89 14.26 -3.51
CA GLN A 79 -14.00 13.94 -4.41
C GLN A 79 -14.36 15.11 -5.34
N GLN A 80 -14.19 16.35 -4.87
CA GLN A 80 -14.43 17.55 -5.68
C GLN A 80 -13.34 17.78 -6.73
N LEU A 81 -12.11 17.33 -6.47
CA LEU A 81 -11.00 17.40 -7.44
C LEU A 81 -11.18 16.46 -8.63
N LEU A 82 -12.02 15.43 -8.50
CA LEU A 82 -12.28 14.48 -9.58
C LEU A 82 -13.19 15.09 -10.65
N ASP A 83 -12.78 14.98 -11.91
CA ASP A 83 -13.62 15.35 -13.05
C ASP A 83 -14.77 14.33 -13.27
N ASN A 84 -15.68 14.64 -14.19
CA ASN A 84 -16.84 13.78 -14.47
C ASN A 84 -16.44 12.41 -15.02
N GLU A 85 -15.38 12.32 -15.82
CA GLU A 85 -14.91 11.06 -16.40
C GLU A 85 -14.28 10.17 -15.32
N GLN A 86 -13.43 10.75 -14.47
CA GLN A 86 -12.80 10.10 -13.33
C GLN A 86 -13.84 9.57 -12.34
N LYS A 87 -14.90 10.36 -12.06
CA LYS A 87 -16.04 9.94 -11.24
C LYS A 87 -16.76 8.74 -11.84
N MET A 88 -16.99 8.72 -13.15
CA MET A 88 -17.63 7.60 -13.83
C MET A 88 -16.76 6.33 -13.80
N LYS A 89 -15.45 6.45 -14.06
CA LYS A 89 -14.50 5.33 -13.97
C LYS A 89 -14.44 4.76 -12.54
N LEU A 90 -14.41 5.62 -11.53
CA LEU A 90 -14.40 5.20 -10.13
C LEU A 90 -15.65 4.38 -9.77
N ARG A 91 -16.83 4.81 -10.22
CA ARG A 91 -18.09 4.06 -10.04
C ARG A 91 -18.05 2.69 -10.74
N ALA A 92 -17.60 2.65 -11.99
CA ALA A 92 -17.47 1.40 -12.74
C ALA A 92 -16.51 0.40 -12.05
N LEU A 93 -15.39 0.89 -11.52
CA LEU A 93 -14.46 0.08 -10.73
C LEU A 93 -15.10 -0.45 -9.45
N GLN A 94 -15.87 0.37 -8.75
CA GLN A 94 -16.57 -0.03 -7.53
C GLN A 94 -17.58 -1.16 -7.81
N ASP A 95 -18.35 -1.05 -8.90
CA ASP A 95 -19.32 -2.07 -9.30
C ASP A 95 -18.64 -3.39 -9.71
N ALA A 96 -17.54 -3.30 -10.46
CA ALA A 96 -16.73 -4.46 -10.82
C ALA A 96 -16.16 -5.16 -9.59
N ALA A 97 -15.64 -4.41 -8.61
CA ALA A 97 -15.07 -4.95 -7.37
C ALA A 97 -16.13 -5.66 -6.51
N LYS A 98 -17.35 -5.12 -6.40
CA LYS A 98 -18.47 -5.76 -5.69
C LYS A 98 -18.83 -7.12 -6.31
N LYS A 99 -18.95 -7.16 -7.65
CA LYS A 99 -19.24 -8.39 -8.40
C LYS A 99 -18.17 -9.47 -8.18
N VAL A 100 -16.90 -9.08 -8.17
CA VAL A 100 -15.79 -10.00 -7.86
C VAL A 100 -15.87 -10.51 -6.42
N GLY A 101 -16.20 -9.64 -5.46
CA GLY A 101 -16.39 -10.01 -4.06
C GLY A 101 -17.49 -11.05 -3.86
N GLU A 102 -18.62 -10.92 -4.56
CA GLU A 102 -19.72 -11.90 -4.54
C GLU A 102 -19.34 -13.25 -5.16
N THR A 103 -18.40 -13.28 -6.10
CA THR A 103 -17.97 -14.51 -6.78
C THR A 103 -16.92 -15.29 -5.98
N ILE A 104 -16.22 -14.62 -5.05
CA ILE A 104 -15.14 -15.19 -4.24
C ILE A 104 -15.63 -15.57 -2.82
N ALA A 105 -16.77 -15.04 -2.39
CA ALA A 105 -17.45 -15.40 -1.13
C ALA A 105 -18.20 -16.72 -1.25
#